data_AF-A0AAV5R7K4-F1
#
_entry.id   AF-A0AAV5R7K4-F1
#
_cell.length_a   1.000
_cell.length_b   1.000
_cell.length_c   1.000
_cell.angle_alpha   90.00
_cell.angle_beta   90.00
_cell.angle_gamma   90.00
#
_symmetry.space_group_name_H-M   'P 1'
#
loop_
_entity.id
_entity.type
_entity.pdbx_description
1 polymer ?
#
loop_
_entity_poly.entity_id
_entity_poly.type
_entity_poly.pdbx_seq_one_letter_code
_entity_poly.pdbx_strand_id
1 'polypeptide(L)'
;MSKVRKYKTKTKSPALELFAENLEDELRDKNRKISNDEIEFYQNYSTSQLTLQQFLQIQDLNLDIGFISDIPIDLQLNNALENNVNNLFSTDFYNSLNDIELSTIDYKTFHNHFSFNNSIDLSFNQEESSIIPPDNVKSFPYSDKNLRSGLVYNTGGFPLQLEWLPFSINNKKFLFIVTIDKNPNIDISEFSKNSCCLTILEYNNDSFEINKKIIIDNLIKEIEFSIISNDKNETLMKLTLSNGSVEIWKINESFLLSNNSKYYKLLSGSQKIIINNDKSIKITTSTFVTPKIIIFGTNHGLIGQYSILENKINYLISTKLPSITCIKSTYPTNETDDSINLLL
;
A
#
# COMPACT_ATOMS: atom_id res chain seq x y z
N MET A 1 -53.45 -27.62 -36.75
CA MET A 1 -53.16 -27.02 -35.44
C MET A 1 -51.66 -27.14 -35.15
N SER A 2 -51.09 -26.09 -34.55
CA SER A 2 -49.74 -25.94 -33.98
C SER A 2 -48.53 -26.06 -34.93
N LYS A 3 -48.04 -24.88 -35.35
CA LYS A 3 -46.71 -24.66 -35.95
C LYS A 3 -45.66 -24.63 -34.84
N VAL A 4 -44.68 -25.54 -34.88
CA VAL A 4 -43.43 -25.37 -34.14
C VAL A 4 -42.37 -24.83 -35.12
N ARG A 5 -42.10 -23.53 -35.03
CA ARG A 5 -40.99 -22.88 -35.73
C ARG A 5 -39.69 -23.23 -35.01
N LYS A 6 -38.84 -24.04 -35.65
CA LYS A 6 -37.42 -24.15 -35.27
C LYS A 6 -36.72 -22.86 -35.70
N TYR A 7 -36.49 -21.95 -34.76
CA TYR A 7 -35.52 -20.88 -34.96
C TYR A 7 -34.12 -21.49 -34.81
N LYS A 8 -33.48 -21.77 -35.96
CA LYS A 8 -32.01 -21.87 -36.03
C LYS A 8 -31.46 -20.47 -35.79
N THR A 9 -30.92 -20.21 -34.61
CA THR A 9 -30.03 -19.05 -34.41
C THR A 9 -28.70 -19.36 -35.10
N LYS A 10 -28.55 -18.84 -36.31
CA LYS A 10 -27.24 -18.58 -36.91
C LYS A 10 -26.60 -17.47 -36.09
N THR A 11 -25.73 -17.79 -35.14
CA THR A 11 -24.64 -16.89 -34.79
C THR A 11 -23.65 -16.93 -35.95
N LYS A 12 -23.80 -15.99 -36.88
CA LYS A 12 -22.67 -15.54 -37.69
C LYS A 12 -21.72 -14.86 -36.71
N SER A 13 -20.62 -15.50 -36.35
CA SER A 13 -19.44 -14.79 -35.88
C SER A 13 -18.86 -14.04 -37.09
N PRO A 14 -18.77 -12.71 -37.09
CA PRO A 14 -17.94 -12.00 -38.04
C PRO A 14 -16.58 -11.69 -37.41
N ALA A 15 -15.53 -11.91 -38.19
CA ALA A 15 -14.16 -11.44 -37.98
C ALA A 15 -13.34 -12.14 -36.87
N LEU A 16 -12.90 -13.37 -37.18
CA LEU A 16 -11.76 -14.01 -36.49
C LEU A 16 -10.64 -14.38 -37.49
N GLU A 17 -10.60 -13.74 -38.66
CA GLU A 17 -9.65 -14.06 -39.75
C GLU A 17 -8.95 -12.84 -40.34
N LEU A 18 -8.87 -11.74 -39.60
CA LEU A 18 -7.94 -10.65 -39.94
C LEU A 18 -7.13 -10.42 -38.67
N PHE A 19 -5.81 -10.60 -38.76
CA PHE A 19 -4.74 -9.97 -37.96
C PHE A 19 -3.50 -10.88 -37.78
N ALA A 20 -3.56 -12.19 -38.05
CA ALA A 20 -2.37 -13.05 -37.99
C ALA A 20 -1.40 -12.78 -39.15
N GLU A 21 -1.89 -12.70 -40.39
CA GLU A 21 -1.04 -12.48 -41.57
C GLU A 21 -0.50 -11.04 -41.66
N ASN A 22 -1.20 -10.06 -41.08
CA ASN A 22 -0.71 -8.68 -41.01
C ASN A 22 0.33 -8.47 -39.88
N LEU A 23 0.33 -9.32 -38.84
CA LEU A 23 1.36 -9.30 -37.80
C LEU A 23 2.71 -9.82 -38.31
N GLU A 24 2.70 -10.80 -39.22
CA GLU A 24 3.93 -11.40 -39.74
C GLU A 24 4.76 -10.44 -40.61
N ASP A 25 4.12 -9.49 -41.29
CA ASP A 25 4.81 -8.53 -42.15
C ASP A 25 5.32 -7.29 -41.39
N GLU A 26 4.68 -6.86 -40.29
CA GLU A 26 5.20 -5.80 -39.41
C GLU A 26 6.31 -6.28 -38.47
N LEU A 27 6.38 -7.59 -38.17
CA LEU A 27 7.42 -8.21 -37.33
C LEU A 27 8.58 -8.81 -38.13
N ARG A 28 8.60 -8.63 -39.45
CA ARG A 28 9.59 -9.24 -40.36
C ARG A 28 10.96 -8.57 -40.38
N ASP A 29 11.18 -7.51 -39.60
CA ASP A 29 12.52 -6.93 -39.47
C ASP A 29 13.33 -7.60 -38.35
N LYS A 30 14.03 -8.67 -38.78
CA LYS A 30 15.25 -9.31 -38.23
C LYS A 30 15.12 -10.21 -36.98
N ASN A 31 14.83 -11.48 -37.27
CA ASN A 31 15.41 -12.68 -36.64
C ASN A 31 15.19 -12.92 -35.12
N ARG A 32 14.00 -12.64 -34.56
CA ARG A 32 13.61 -13.23 -33.26
C ARG A 32 12.50 -14.26 -33.49
N LYS A 33 12.75 -15.52 -33.14
CA LYS A 33 11.70 -16.56 -33.05
C LYS A 33 10.83 -16.22 -31.84
N ILE A 34 9.57 -15.89 -32.08
CA ILE A 34 8.59 -15.63 -31.02
C ILE A 34 8.29 -16.96 -30.32
N SER A 35 8.46 -17.00 -29.00
CA SER A 35 8.16 -18.11 -28.10
C SER A 35 6.66 -18.21 -27.81
N ASN A 36 6.18 -19.38 -27.37
CA ASN A 36 4.77 -19.55 -26.96
C ASN A 36 4.37 -18.60 -25.80
N ASP A 37 5.33 -18.27 -24.94
CA ASP A 37 5.11 -17.38 -23.79
C ASP A 37 4.85 -15.93 -24.23
N GLU A 38 5.49 -15.48 -25.32
CA GLU A 38 5.22 -14.16 -25.91
C GLU A 38 3.81 -14.09 -26.51
N ILE A 39 3.32 -15.18 -27.13
CA ILE A 39 1.96 -15.25 -27.68
C ILE A 39 0.89 -15.16 -26.56
N GLU A 40 1.10 -15.85 -25.43
CA GLU A 40 0.21 -15.76 -24.27
C GLU A 40 0.25 -14.36 -23.62
N PHE A 41 1.40 -13.69 -23.63
CA PHE A 41 1.51 -12.30 -23.19
C PHE A 41 0.70 -11.33 -24.09
N TYR A 42 0.82 -11.45 -25.43
CA TYR A 42 0.09 -10.61 -26.38
C TYR A 42 -1.43 -10.72 -26.25
N GLN A 43 -1.95 -11.91 -25.93
CA GLN A 43 -3.38 -12.12 -25.73
C GLN A 43 -3.92 -11.42 -24.47
N ASN A 44 -3.07 -11.14 -23.48
CA ASN A 44 -3.47 -10.64 -22.17
C ASN A 44 -3.16 -9.14 -21.96
N TYR A 45 -2.21 -8.54 -22.69
CA TYR A 45 -1.68 -7.20 -22.37
C TYR A 45 -1.62 -6.19 -23.53
N SER A 46 -2.35 -6.44 -24.63
CA SER A 46 -2.36 -5.64 -25.87
C SER A 46 -1.05 -5.63 -26.67
N THR A 47 -1.10 -5.17 -27.92
CA THR A 47 0.04 -5.13 -28.86
C THR A 47 0.85 -3.83 -28.81
N SER A 48 0.72 -3.02 -27.76
CA SER A 48 1.50 -1.79 -27.63
C SER A 48 3.00 -2.08 -27.65
N GLN A 49 3.72 -1.43 -28.58
CA GLN A 49 5.17 -1.59 -28.76
C GLN A 49 5.96 -1.26 -27.50
N LEU A 50 5.43 -0.37 -26.66
CA LEU A 50 6.06 0.07 -25.42
C LEU A 50 5.84 -0.95 -24.28
N THR A 51 4.63 -1.53 -24.18
CA THR A 51 4.34 -2.66 -23.29
C THR A 51 5.21 -3.87 -23.65
N LEU A 52 5.45 -4.09 -24.94
CA LEU A 52 6.36 -5.12 -25.43
C LEU A 52 7.82 -4.84 -25.05
N GLN A 53 8.29 -3.60 -25.22
CA GLN A 53 9.64 -3.22 -24.80
C GLN A 53 9.84 -3.37 -23.30
N GLN A 54 8.85 -2.99 -22.48
CA GLN A 54 8.90 -3.17 -21.02
C GLN A 54 8.89 -4.66 -20.64
N PHE A 55 8.05 -5.47 -21.29
CA PHE A 55 8.02 -6.91 -21.07
C PHE A 55 9.34 -7.58 -21.45
N LEU A 56 9.89 -7.26 -22.62
CA LEU A 56 11.18 -7.79 -23.06
C LEU A 56 12.33 -7.28 -22.19
N GLN A 57 12.30 -6.04 -21.69
CA GLN A 57 13.27 -5.56 -20.70
C GLN A 57 13.16 -6.34 -19.39
N ILE A 58 11.94 -6.56 -18.88
CA ILE A 58 11.72 -7.35 -17.67
C ILE A 58 12.18 -8.79 -17.90
N GLN A 59 11.88 -9.40 -19.04
CA GLN A 59 12.31 -10.76 -19.36
C GLN A 59 13.83 -10.84 -19.53
N ASP A 60 14.42 -10.00 -20.38
CA ASP A 60 15.86 -9.99 -20.67
C ASP A 60 16.70 -9.58 -19.43
N LEU A 61 16.18 -8.78 -18.50
CA LEU A 61 16.83 -8.44 -17.23
C LEU A 61 16.57 -9.45 -16.10
N ASN A 62 15.46 -10.19 -16.14
CA ASN A 62 15.02 -11.08 -15.04
C ASN A 62 15.07 -12.58 -15.36
N LEU A 63 15.54 -12.98 -16.55
CA LEU A 63 15.64 -14.39 -16.97
C LEU A 63 16.51 -15.25 -16.04
N ASP A 64 17.47 -14.66 -15.32
CA ASP A 64 18.32 -15.34 -14.33
C ASP A 64 17.84 -15.22 -12.88
N ILE A 65 16.69 -14.56 -12.64
CA ILE A 65 16.17 -14.33 -11.29
C ILE A 65 15.42 -15.54 -10.79
N GLY A 66 16.14 -16.45 -10.15
CA GLY A 66 15.53 -17.54 -9.40
C GLY A 66 14.87 -17.08 -8.09
N PHE A 67 15.46 -16.10 -7.38
CA PHE A 67 15.02 -15.71 -6.02
C PHE A 67 15.36 -14.28 -5.56
N ILE A 68 16.17 -13.48 -6.29
CA ILE A 68 16.57 -12.12 -5.89
C ILE A 68 16.51 -11.20 -7.10
N SER A 69 15.79 -10.08 -6.98
CA SER A 69 15.80 -9.04 -7.98
C SER A 69 16.73 -7.90 -7.58
N ASP A 70 17.65 -7.54 -8.48
CA ASP A 70 18.45 -6.30 -8.42
C ASP A 70 17.60 -5.07 -8.78
N ILE A 71 16.35 -5.28 -9.18
CA ILE A 71 15.43 -4.22 -9.53
C ILE A 71 14.89 -3.57 -8.24
N PRO A 72 15.08 -2.25 -8.05
CA PRO A 72 14.42 -1.51 -6.98
C PRO A 72 12.90 -1.71 -7.10
N ILE A 73 12.26 -2.03 -5.98
CA ILE A 73 10.84 -2.41 -5.81
C ILE A 73 9.82 -1.38 -6.36
N ASP A 74 10.25 -0.27 -6.95
CA ASP A 74 9.40 0.81 -7.45
C ASP A 74 9.69 1.22 -8.91
N LEU A 75 10.11 0.31 -9.80
CA LEU A 75 10.24 0.62 -11.24
C LEU A 75 8.95 1.21 -11.84
N GLN A 76 7.78 0.65 -11.51
CA GLN A 76 6.50 1.14 -12.01
C GLN A 76 6.19 2.55 -11.50
N LEU A 77 6.52 2.82 -10.25
CA LEU A 77 6.32 4.13 -9.64
C LEU A 77 7.28 5.17 -10.20
N ASN A 78 8.57 4.83 -10.29
CA ASN A 78 9.59 5.70 -10.87
C ASN A 78 9.23 6.03 -12.33
N ASN A 79 8.78 5.04 -13.10
CA ASN A 79 8.29 5.27 -14.45
C ASN A 79 7.05 6.19 -14.48
N ALA A 80 6.07 6.02 -13.58
CA ALA A 80 4.89 6.88 -13.53
C ALA A 80 5.24 8.34 -13.13
N LEU A 81 6.23 8.53 -12.26
CA LEU A 81 6.75 9.85 -11.89
C LEU A 81 7.58 10.49 -13.03
N GLU A 82 8.44 9.70 -13.68
CA GLU A 82 9.30 10.15 -14.78
C GLU A 82 8.52 10.46 -16.06
N ASN A 83 7.45 9.70 -16.34
CA ASN A 83 6.55 9.91 -17.48
C ASN A 83 5.55 11.05 -17.26
N ASN A 84 5.75 11.89 -16.25
CA ASN A 84 5.07 13.16 -16.10
C ASN A 84 3.55 13.04 -15.95
N VAL A 85 3.06 11.97 -15.33
CA VAL A 85 1.63 11.74 -15.01
C VAL A 85 1.17 12.65 -13.84
N ASN A 86 1.65 13.90 -13.82
CA ASN A 86 1.58 14.88 -12.74
C ASN A 86 0.14 15.24 -12.35
N ASN A 87 -0.81 15.14 -13.30
CA ASN A 87 -2.22 15.40 -13.01
C ASN A 87 -2.82 14.37 -12.03
N LEU A 88 -2.26 13.15 -11.97
CA LEU A 88 -2.65 12.15 -10.98
C LEU A 88 -2.07 12.44 -9.59
N PHE A 89 -1.07 13.31 -9.45
CA PHE A 89 -0.29 13.47 -8.21
C PHE A 89 -0.21 14.92 -7.68
N SER A 90 -1.16 15.78 -8.07
CA SER A 90 -1.20 17.20 -7.68
C SER A 90 -1.35 17.42 -6.17
N THR A 91 -0.64 18.43 -5.65
CA THR A 91 -0.57 18.86 -4.24
C THR A 91 -1.54 19.99 -3.86
N ASP A 92 -2.32 20.52 -4.80
CA ASP A 92 -2.99 21.83 -4.59
C ASP A 92 -3.96 21.84 -3.38
N PHE A 93 -4.47 20.67 -3.01
CA PHE A 93 -5.37 20.48 -1.87
C PHE A 93 -4.64 20.12 -0.57
N TYR A 94 -3.36 19.74 -0.63
CA TYR A 94 -2.59 19.26 0.52
C TYR A 94 -2.47 20.32 1.62
N ASN A 95 -2.33 21.58 1.22
CA ASN A 95 -2.30 22.72 2.14
C ASN A 95 -3.68 23.10 2.70
N SER A 96 -4.78 22.64 2.09
CA SER A 96 -6.12 22.81 2.65
C SER A 96 -6.50 21.75 3.68
N LEU A 97 -5.73 20.67 3.79
CA LEU A 97 -5.92 19.67 4.82
C LEU A 97 -5.36 20.15 6.16
N ASN A 98 -6.08 19.84 7.23
CA ASN A 98 -5.62 20.10 8.59
C ASN A 98 -4.38 19.24 8.90
N ASP A 99 -3.49 19.76 9.74
CA ASP A 99 -2.40 18.94 10.27
C ASP A 99 -2.94 17.91 11.28
N ILE A 100 -2.13 16.88 11.56
CA ILE A 100 -2.46 15.88 12.56
C ILE A 100 -2.34 16.50 13.95
N GLU A 101 -3.37 16.34 14.78
CA GLU A 101 -3.35 16.82 16.16
C GLU A 101 -2.92 15.71 17.11
N LEU A 102 -1.75 15.90 17.73
CA LEU A 102 -1.20 15.00 18.73
C LEU A 102 -1.10 15.70 20.09
N SER A 103 -1.55 15.02 21.14
CA SER A 103 -1.24 15.41 22.52
C SER A 103 -0.02 14.66 23.02
N THR A 104 0.98 15.39 23.50
CA THR A 104 2.10 14.80 24.25
C THR A 104 1.59 14.14 25.53
N ILE A 105 2.04 12.92 25.80
CA ILE A 105 1.76 12.18 27.03
C ILE A 105 3.08 11.74 27.69
N ASP A 106 3.05 11.50 28.99
CA ASP A 106 4.22 10.99 29.70
C ASP A 106 4.40 9.46 29.52
N TYR A 107 5.60 8.98 29.86
CA TYR A 107 5.95 7.57 29.83
C TYR A 107 4.95 6.71 30.61
N LYS A 108 4.54 7.16 31.80
CA LYS A 108 3.65 6.40 32.68
C LYS A 108 2.26 6.24 32.06
N THR A 109 1.71 7.30 31.48
CA THR A 109 0.41 7.29 30.81
C THR A 109 0.44 6.36 29.60
N PHE A 110 1.53 6.37 28.83
CA PHE A 110 1.71 5.44 27.73
C PHE A 110 1.73 3.97 28.20
N HIS A 111 2.53 3.66 29.21
CA HIS A 111 2.66 2.30 29.73
C HIS A 111 1.45 1.81 30.54
N ASN A 112 0.57 2.72 30.98
CA ASN A 112 -0.75 2.34 31.48
C ASN A 112 -1.70 1.85 30.37
N HIS A 113 -1.46 2.25 29.10
CA HIS A 113 -2.25 1.78 27.96
C HIS A 113 -1.69 0.50 27.35
N PHE A 114 -0.36 0.37 27.24
CA PHE A 114 0.30 -0.76 26.59
C PHE A 114 1.44 -1.35 27.44
N SER A 115 1.43 -2.67 27.60
CA SER A 115 2.49 -3.43 28.28
C SER A 115 3.48 -4.05 27.29
N PHE A 116 4.26 -3.23 26.60
CA PHE A 116 5.32 -3.69 25.68
C PHE A 116 6.59 -4.13 26.43
N ASN A 117 6.51 -5.25 27.14
CA ASN A 117 7.58 -5.76 28.00
C ASN A 117 8.20 -7.08 27.51
N ASN A 118 7.79 -7.57 26.34
CA ASN A 118 8.29 -8.85 25.83
C ASN A 118 9.68 -8.71 25.23
N SER A 119 10.66 -9.32 25.88
CA SER A 119 11.96 -9.53 25.25
C SER A 119 11.90 -10.72 24.29
N ILE A 120 12.64 -10.66 23.20
CA ILE A 120 12.78 -11.75 22.23
C ILE A 120 14.10 -12.44 22.47
N ASP A 121 14.08 -13.75 22.64
CA ASP A 121 15.29 -14.57 22.62
C ASP A 121 15.60 -14.95 21.17
N LEU A 122 16.75 -14.48 20.67
CA LEU A 122 17.12 -14.60 19.26
C LEU A 122 18.47 -15.30 19.12
N SER A 123 18.48 -16.43 18.40
CA SER A 123 19.68 -17.17 18.01
C SER A 123 19.82 -17.18 16.48
N PHE A 124 21.02 -16.90 15.96
CA PHE A 124 21.31 -16.98 14.53
C PHE A 124 22.19 -18.17 14.22
N ASN A 125 21.81 -19.02 13.25
CA ASN A 125 22.68 -20.06 12.68
C ASN A 125 23.50 -20.87 13.72
N GLN A 126 22.87 -21.27 14.83
CA GLN A 126 23.46 -22.03 15.94
C GLN A 126 24.41 -21.26 16.89
N GLU A 127 24.51 -19.94 16.75
CA GLU A 127 25.18 -19.08 17.74
C GLU A 127 24.37 -19.00 19.05
N GLU A 128 25.06 -18.62 20.14
CA GLU A 128 24.41 -18.37 21.42
C GLU A 128 23.26 -17.37 21.27
N SER A 129 22.15 -17.70 21.91
CA SER A 129 20.98 -16.86 21.85
C SER A 129 21.22 -15.55 22.61
N SER A 130 20.52 -14.52 22.19
CA SER A 130 20.63 -13.19 22.74
C SER A 130 19.26 -12.63 23.01
N ILE A 131 19.10 -12.08 24.20
CA ILE A 131 17.86 -11.43 24.60
C ILE A 131 17.87 -10.01 24.06
N ILE A 132 16.92 -9.71 23.19
CA ILE A 132 16.67 -8.37 22.67
C ILE A 132 15.52 -7.79 23.49
N PRO A 133 15.75 -6.76 24.33
CA PRO A 133 14.66 -6.10 25.06
C PRO A 133 13.69 -5.40 24.11
N PRO A 134 12.46 -5.08 24.56
CA PRO A 134 11.58 -4.17 23.83
C PRO A 134 12.28 -2.88 23.44
N ASP A 135 11.88 -2.30 22.30
CA ASP A 135 12.37 -1.03 21.77
C ASP A 135 13.84 -0.98 21.40
N ASN A 136 14.51 -2.14 21.40
CA ASN A 136 15.90 -2.26 21.03
C ASN A 136 16.08 -2.97 19.69
N VAL A 137 17.22 -2.68 19.08
CA VAL A 137 17.67 -3.23 17.81
C VAL A 137 18.87 -4.11 18.07
N LYS A 138 18.95 -5.23 17.36
CA LYS A 138 20.16 -6.03 17.27
C LYS A 138 20.53 -6.22 15.80
N SER A 139 21.76 -5.89 15.45
CA SER A 139 22.31 -6.18 14.13
C SER A 139 22.57 -7.67 13.97
N PHE A 140 22.47 -8.18 12.75
CA PHE A 140 22.93 -9.52 12.45
C PHE A 140 24.43 -9.62 12.78
N PRO A 141 24.89 -10.71 13.42
CA PRO A 141 26.29 -10.90 13.72
C PRO A 141 27.08 -10.99 12.41
N TYR A 142 28.02 -10.07 12.21
CA TYR A 142 28.98 -10.14 11.11
C TYR A 142 29.99 -11.23 11.43
N SER A 143 30.01 -12.30 10.64
CA SER A 143 31.04 -13.34 10.73
C SER A 143 31.51 -13.74 9.34
N ASP A 144 32.71 -14.32 9.22
CA ASP A 144 33.28 -14.77 7.94
C ASP A 144 32.39 -15.79 7.19
N LYS A 145 31.35 -16.33 7.85
CA LYS A 145 30.36 -17.26 7.30
C LYS A 145 28.95 -16.65 7.12
N ASN A 146 28.67 -15.50 7.74
CA ASN A 146 27.37 -14.81 7.67
C ASN A 146 27.54 -13.50 6.89
N LEU A 147 27.22 -13.55 5.58
CA LEU A 147 27.24 -12.38 4.69
C LEU A 147 25.95 -11.55 4.72
N ARG A 148 24.96 -11.94 5.55
CA ARG A 148 23.69 -11.23 5.64
C ARG A 148 23.85 -9.99 6.52
N SER A 149 23.61 -8.82 5.95
CA SER A 149 23.38 -7.58 6.68
C SER A 149 21.90 -7.42 7.00
N GLY A 150 21.61 -6.78 8.12
CA GLY A 150 20.24 -6.51 8.54
C GLY A 150 20.16 -6.13 10.00
N LEU A 151 18.96 -5.79 10.44
CA LEU A 151 18.63 -5.42 11.81
C LEU A 151 17.38 -6.18 12.24
N VAL A 152 17.34 -6.58 13.50
CA VAL A 152 16.13 -7.09 14.16
C VAL A 152 15.70 -6.09 15.22
N TYR A 153 14.54 -5.46 15.02
CA TYR A 153 13.91 -4.58 15.99
C TYR A 153 12.85 -5.34 16.78
N ASN A 154 12.90 -5.27 18.11
CA ASN A 154 11.87 -5.85 18.97
C ASN A 154 10.84 -4.79 19.36
N THR A 155 9.59 -4.95 18.91
CA THR A 155 8.48 -4.04 19.24
C THR A 155 8.00 -4.16 20.69
N GLY A 156 8.33 -5.24 21.40
CA GLY A 156 7.84 -5.56 22.75
C GLY A 156 6.39 -6.04 22.82
N GLY A 157 5.65 -6.02 21.71
CA GLY A 157 4.25 -6.43 21.57
C GLY A 157 4.04 -7.34 20.36
N PHE A 158 2.80 -7.43 19.88
CA PHE A 158 2.47 -8.17 18.65
C PHE A 158 2.36 -7.19 17.47
N PRO A 159 3.27 -7.24 16.47
CA PRO A 159 3.17 -6.39 15.29
C PRO A 159 2.03 -6.87 14.38
N LEU A 160 1.20 -5.93 13.92
CA LEU A 160 0.07 -6.20 13.02
C LEU A 160 0.39 -5.82 11.58
N GLN A 161 1.00 -4.65 11.40
CA GLN A 161 1.31 -4.10 10.09
C GLN A 161 2.56 -3.25 10.16
N LEU A 162 3.28 -3.19 9.04
CA LEU A 162 4.38 -2.28 8.83
C LEU A 162 4.30 -1.70 7.42
N GLU A 163 4.76 -0.47 7.26
CA GLU A 163 4.84 0.19 5.95
C GLU A 163 6.01 1.18 5.97
N TRP A 164 6.83 1.16 4.91
CA TRP A 164 7.89 2.14 4.74
C TRP A 164 7.31 3.42 4.13
N LEU A 165 7.80 4.57 4.60
CA LEU A 165 7.61 5.80 3.85
C LEU A 165 8.32 5.64 2.48
N PRO A 166 7.63 5.87 1.34
CA PRO A 166 8.15 5.54 0.02
C PRO A 166 9.36 6.38 -0.41
N PHE A 167 9.67 7.45 0.33
CA PHE A 167 10.82 8.32 0.07
C PHE A 167 11.51 8.75 1.37
N SER A 168 12.73 9.22 1.24
CA SER A 168 13.51 9.77 2.36
C SER A 168 13.19 11.25 2.57
N ILE A 169 13.06 11.68 3.83
CA ILE A 169 12.93 13.10 4.20
C ILE A 169 14.21 13.49 4.96
N ASN A 170 14.90 14.54 4.52
CA ASN A 170 16.21 14.94 5.05
C ASN A 170 17.23 13.78 5.12
N ASN A 171 17.31 12.97 4.07
CA ASN A 171 18.17 11.78 3.96
C ASN A 171 17.89 10.67 4.99
N LYS A 172 16.79 10.75 5.74
CA LYS A 172 16.34 9.73 6.69
C LYS A 172 15.18 8.94 6.10
N LYS A 173 15.16 7.63 6.36
CA LYS A 173 14.03 6.76 6.00
C LYS A 173 13.17 6.52 7.23
N PHE A 174 11.88 6.33 7.05
CA PHE A 174 10.94 6.13 8.16
C PHE A 174 10.13 4.86 7.96
N LEU A 175 10.04 4.03 9.00
CA LEU A 175 9.25 2.81 9.04
C LEU A 175 8.13 2.97 10.06
N PHE A 176 6.89 2.78 9.62
CA PHE A 176 5.70 2.84 10.45
C PHE A 176 5.32 1.42 10.85
N ILE A 177 5.12 1.17 12.15
CA ILE A 177 4.82 -0.16 12.69
C ILE A 177 3.61 -0.08 13.61
N VAL A 178 2.57 -0.82 13.27
CA VAL A 178 1.38 -1.01 14.12
C VAL A 178 1.63 -2.17 15.07
N THR A 179 1.47 -1.91 16.35
CA THR A 179 1.73 -2.87 17.43
C THR A 179 0.57 -2.88 18.41
N ILE A 180 0.23 -4.07 18.91
CA ILE A 180 -0.74 -4.23 19.99
C ILE A 180 -0.10 -4.93 21.18
N ASP A 181 -0.71 -4.78 22.35
CA ASP A 181 -0.27 -5.51 23.54
C ASP A 181 -0.44 -7.03 23.31
N LYS A 182 0.41 -7.84 23.93
CA LYS A 182 0.45 -9.30 23.78
C LYS A 182 -0.55 -9.99 24.71
N ASN A 183 -1.55 -9.29 25.22
CA ASN A 183 -2.57 -9.94 26.05
C ASN A 183 -3.34 -10.94 25.17
N PRO A 184 -3.31 -12.25 25.48
CA PRO A 184 -3.91 -13.30 24.63
C PRO A 184 -5.43 -13.16 24.47
N ASN A 185 -6.07 -12.32 25.31
CA ASN A 185 -7.49 -12.01 25.22
C ASN A 185 -7.80 -10.77 24.38
N ILE A 186 -6.81 -10.12 23.77
CA ILE A 186 -7.02 -9.00 22.86
C ILE A 186 -7.62 -9.53 21.56
N ASP A 187 -8.88 -9.18 21.34
CA ASP A 187 -9.56 -9.41 20.08
C ASP A 187 -8.89 -8.62 18.95
N ILE A 188 -8.40 -9.33 17.95
CA ILE A 188 -7.82 -8.77 16.72
C ILE A 188 -8.77 -8.90 15.52
N SER A 189 -10.06 -9.11 15.78
CA SER A 189 -11.07 -9.16 14.74
C SER A 189 -11.14 -7.87 13.92
N GLU A 190 -11.68 -7.98 12.71
CA GLU A 190 -11.80 -6.89 11.73
C GLU A 190 -12.49 -5.63 12.30
N PHE A 191 -13.40 -5.80 13.27
CA PHE A 191 -14.14 -4.72 13.91
C PHE A 191 -13.91 -4.58 15.41
N SER A 192 -12.72 -5.00 15.86
CA SER A 192 -12.28 -4.87 17.25
C SER A 192 -12.30 -3.41 17.73
N LYS A 193 -12.57 -3.21 19.02
CA LYS A 193 -12.52 -1.91 19.71
C LYS A 193 -11.19 -1.67 20.42
N ASN A 194 -10.21 -2.54 20.20
CA ASN A 194 -8.92 -2.41 20.86
C ASN A 194 -8.10 -1.28 20.24
N SER A 195 -7.32 -0.62 21.08
CA SER A 195 -6.34 0.37 20.66
C SER A 195 -5.08 -0.30 20.13
N CYS A 196 -4.34 0.42 19.30
CA CYS A 196 -2.99 0.02 18.89
C CYS A 196 -2.00 1.17 19.11
N CYS A 197 -0.72 0.84 19.13
CA CYS A 197 0.37 1.80 19.06
C CYS A 197 0.96 1.82 17.65
N LEU A 198 0.96 3.00 17.05
CA LEU A 198 1.75 3.29 15.85
C LEU A 198 3.13 3.78 16.28
N THR A 199 4.15 2.96 16.06
CA THR A 199 5.55 3.30 16.28
C THR A 199 6.16 3.76 14.96
N ILE A 200 6.78 4.94 14.96
CA ILE A 200 7.54 5.45 13.83
C ILE A 200 9.02 5.28 14.18
N LEU A 201 9.73 4.47 13.40
CA LEU A 201 11.17 4.32 13.48
C LEU A 201 11.83 5.21 12.44
N GLU A 202 12.87 5.92 12.85
CA GLU A 202 13.80 6.58 11.95
C GLU A 202 14.96 5.61 11.66
N TYR A 203 15.25 5.41 10.38
CA TYR A 203 16.41 4.68 9.92
C TYR A 203 17.48 5.64 9.40
N ASN A 204 18.64 5.63 10.05
CA ASN A 204 19.78 6.46 9.69
C ASN A 204 21.09 5.69 9.98
N ASN A 205 22.05 5.74 9.05
CA ASN A 205 23.37 5.12 9.19
C ASN A 205 23.34 3.68 9.76
N ASP A 206 22.51 2.82 9.18
CA ASP A 206 22.36 1.41 9.58
C ASP A 206 21.90 1.19 11.04
N SER A 207 21.15 2.15 11.58
CA SER A 207 20.53 2.07 12.90
C SER A 207 19.06 2.48 12.82
N PHE A 208 18.24 1.90 13.71
CA PHE A 208 16.88 2.36 13.95
C PHE A 208 16.79 3.06 15.30
N GLU A 209 16.17 4.22 15.30
CA GLU A 209 15.77 4.93 16.52
C GLU A 209 14.27 5.14 16.53
N ILE A 210 13.66 5.07 17.72
CA ILE A 210 12.23 5.36 17.84
C ILE A 210 12.04 6.86 17.77
N ASN A 211 11.42 7.32 16.69
CA ASN A 211 11.04 8.71 16.49
C ASN A 211 9.78 9.04 17.31
N LYS A 212 8.71 8.26 17.15
CA LYS A 212 7.41 8.49 17.82
C LYS A 212 6.72 7.19 18.19
N LYS A 213 5.95 7.23 19.28
CA LYS A 213 4.96 6.23 19.66
C LYS A 213 3.61 6.90 19.89
N ILE A 214 2.66 6.59 19.03
CA ILE A 214 1.35 7.24 19.00
C ILE A 214 0.28 6.22 19.41
N ILE A 215 -0.49 6.55 20.45
CA ILE A 215 -1.68 5.77 20.84
C ILE A 215 -2.83 6.12 19.90
N ILE A 216 -3.44 5.09 19.33
CA ILE A 216 -4.62 5.19 18.47
C ILE A 216 -5.71 4.30 19.07
N ASP A 217 -6.90 4.87 19.28
CA ASP A 217 -7.99 4.23 20.02
C ASP A 217 -8.64 3.04 19.25
N ASN A 218 -8.19 2.73 18.03
CA ASN A 218 -8.68 1.64 17.19
C ASN A 218 -7.51 0.95 16.50
N LEU A 219 -7.64 -0.33 16.16
CA LEU A 219 -6.63 -1.06 15.41
C LEU A 219 -6.50 -0.47 14.00
N ILE A 220 -5.27 -0.19 13.57
CA ILE A 220 -4.96 0.05 12.17
C ILE A 220 -4.85 -1.31 11.46
N LYS A 221 -5.66 -1.49 10.42
CA LYS A 221 -5.70 -2.71 9.59
C LYS A 221 -4.93 -2.58 8.28
N GLU A 222 -4.85 -1.36 7.75
CA GLU A 222 -4.12 -1.03 6.53
C GLU A 222 -3.45 0.33 6.69
N ILE A 223 -2.15 0.41 6.42
CA ILE A 223 -1.39 1.62 6.17
C ILE A 223 -1.08 1.66 4.67
N GLU A 224 -1.23 2.82 4.06
CA GLU A 224 -0.83 3.05 2.68
C GLU A 224 -0.42 4.52 2.53
N PHE A 225 0.69 4.76 1.83
CA PHE A 225 1.13 6.11 1.49
C PHE A 225 0.65 6.46 0.08
N SER A 226 0.10 7.66 -0.06
CA SER A 226 -0.03 8.29 -1.37
C SER A 226 1.35 8.68 -1.89
N ILE A 227 1.49 8.78 -3.20
CA ILE A 227 2.72 9.34 -3.78
C ILE A 227 2.35 10.70 -4.36
N ILE A 228 3.13 11.71 -3.98
CA ILE A 228 2.89 13.10 -4.33
C ILE A 228 4.09 13.55 -5.18
N SER A 229 3.85 13.95 -6.43
CA SER A 229 4.92 14.13 -7.43
C SER A 229 5.78 15.37 -7.20
N ASN A 230 5.21 16.41 -6.59
CA ASN A 230 5.80 17.75 -6.64
C ASN A 230 6.69 18.09 -5.43
N ASP A 231 6.64 17.33 -4.34
CA ASP A 231 7.48 17.57 -3.17
C ASP A 231 7.87 16.24 -2.50
N LYS A 232 9.18 15.94 -2.48
CA LYS A 232 9.73 14.73 -1.83
C LYS A 232 9.70 14.81 -0.30
N ASN A 233 9.13 15.87 0.27
CA ASN A 233 9.05 16.07 1.72
C ASN A 233 7.64 15.91 2.29
N GLU A 234 6.64 15.65 1.43
CA GLU A 234 5.23 15.65 1.81
C GLU A 234 4.48 14.46 1.21
N THR A 235 3.68 13.77 2.03
CA THR A 235 2.77 12.71 1.57
C THR A 235 1.52 12.64 2.44
N LEU A 236 0.47 12.07 1.90
CA LEU A 236 -0.66 11.58 2.69
C LEU A 236 -0.46 10.12 3.05
N MET A 237 -0.68 9.80 4.32
CA MET A 237 -0.83 8.42 4.79
C MET A 237 -2.30 8.14 5.04
N LYS A 238 -2.79 7.00 4.58
CA LYS A 238 -4.14 6.50 4.82
C LYS A 238 -4.09 5.35 5.81
N LEU A 239 -5.00 5.38 6.77
CA LEU A 239 -5.21 4.36 7.79
C LEU A 239 -6.63 3.79 7.68
N THR A 240 -6.78 2.52 7.34
CA THR A 240 -8.08 1.82 7.50
C THR A 240 -8.19 1.30 8.94
N LEU A 241 -9.20 1.75 9.68
CA LEU A 241 -9.34 1.45 11.11
C LEU A 241 -10.41 0.37 11.39
N SER A 242 -10.24 -0.38 12.48
CA SER A 242 -11.20 -1.42 12.91
C SER A 242 -12.57 -0.87 13.35
N ASN A 243 -12.72 0.42 13.60
CA ASN A 243 -14.05 1.00 13.81
C ASN A 243 -14.87 1.13 12.51
N GLY A 244 -14.29 0.82 11.35
CA GLY A 244 -14.95 0.95 10.05
C GLY A 244 -14.80 2.33 9.40
N SER A 245 -13.85 3.13 9.87
CA SER A 245 -13.50 4.42 9.27
C SER A 245 -12.13 4.39 8.59
N VAL A 246 -11.88 5.38 7.75
CA VAL A 246 -10.56 5.63 7.18
C VAL A 246 -10.09 7.00 7.63
N GLU A 247 -8.87 7.10 8.13
CA GLU A 247 -8.25 8.38 8.44
C GLU A 247 -7.13 8.69 7.44
N ILE A 248 -7.06 9.94 7.02
CA ILE A 248 -6.01 10.46 6.15
C ILE A 248 -5.18 11.42 6.98
N TRP A 249 -3.87 11.25 6.91
CA TRP A 249 -2.89 11.91 7.74
C TRP A 249 -1.90 12.63 6.85
N LYS A 250 -1.69 13.91 7.12
CA LYS A 250 -0.67 14.75 6.50
C LYS A 250 0.70 14.43 7.10
N ILE A 251 1.60 13.85 6.31
CA ILE A 251 2.95 13.47 6.74
C ILE A 251 3.96 14.37 6.05
N ASN A 252 4.64 15.18 6.84
CA ASN A 252 5.68 16.10 6.39
C ASN A 252 6.87 16.11 7.37
N GLU A 253 7.87 16.91 7.04
CA GLU A 253 9.05 17.11 7.88
C GLU A 253 8.70 17.56 9.30
N SER A 254 7.74 18.47 9.48
CA SER A 254 7.38 18.98 10.81
C SER A 254 6.75 17.91 11.69
N PHE A 255 5.91 17.04 11.12
CA PHE A 255 5.37 15.87 11.81
C PHE A 255 6.48 14.90 12.22
N LEU A 256 7.41 14.56 11.32
CA LEU A 256 8.44 13.55 11.58
C LEU A 256 9.58 14.06 12.47
N LEU A 257 10.06 15.29 12.27
CA LEU A 257 11.27 15.81 12.94
C LEU A 257 10.98 16.66 14.17
N SER A 258 9.71 16.86 14.55
CA SER A 258 9.39 17.47 15.84
C SER A 258 9.84 16.54 16.99
N ASN A 259 10.85 17.00 17.75
CA ASN A 259 11.55 16.22 18.78
C ASN A 259 11.07 16.51 20.21
N ASN A 260 9.84 17.00 20.39
CA ASN A 260 9.39 17.49 21.69
C ASN A 260 8.98 16.37 22.66
N SER A 261 8.72 15.15 22.16
CA SER A 261 8.37 13.98 22.97
C SER A 261 8.61 12.69 22.17
N LYS A 262 8.69 11.55 22.87
CA LYS A 262 8.65 10.21 22.27
C LYS A 262 7.22 9.64 22.24
N TYR A 263 6.37 10.03 23.20
CA TYR A 263 5.04 9.45 23.41
C TYR A 263 3.94 10.47 23.14
N TYR A 264 2.94 10.02 22.38
CA TYR A 264 1.82 10.83 21.93
C TYR A 264 0.52 10.03 22.00
N LYS A 265 -0.58 10.76 22.11
CA LYS A 265 -1.92 10.26 21.83
C LYS A 265 -2.51 11.05 20.67
N LEU A 266 -3.14 10.34 19.73
CA LEU A 266 -3.88 10.97 18.64
C LEU A 266 -5.13 11.66 19.18
N LEU A 267 -5.31 12.94 18.86
CA LEU A 267 -6.55 13.68 19.11
C LEU A 267 -7.45 13.63 17.87
N SER A 268 -6.89 13.97 16.72
CA SER A 268 -7.54 13.87 15.42
C SER A 268 -6.53 13.73 14.29
N GLY A 269 -6.87 12.91 13.29
CA GLY A 269 -6.18 12.92 11.99
C GLY A 269 -6.56 14.15 11.15
N SER A 270 -5.91 14.29 9.99
CA SER A 270 -6.18 15.40 9.06
C SER A 270 -7.60 15.37 8.49
N GLN A 271 -8.07 14.17 8.15
CA GLN A 271 -9.42 13.95 7.62
C GLN A 271 -9.91 12.54 7.95
N LYS A 272 -11.23 12.38 8.06
CA LYS A 272 -11.86 11.11 8.44
C LYS A 272 -13.06 10.79 7.55
N ILE A 273 -13.06 9.58 7.02
CA ILE A 273 -14.11 9.02 6.17
C ILE A 273 -14.95 8.05 7.00
N ILE A 274 -16.26 8.31 7.06
CA ILE A 274 -17.26 7.47 7.69
C ILE A 274 -18.52 7.42 6.81
N ILE A 275 -19.20 6.27 6.81
CA ILE A 275 -20.48 6.11 6.11
C ILE A 275 -21.59 6.46 7.09
N ASN A 276 -22.11 7.69 6.99
CA ASN A 276 -23.06 8.23 7.98
C ASN A 276 -24.50 7.69 7.86
N ASN A 277 -24.87 7.17 6.69
CA ASN A 277 -26.28 6.81 6.42
C ASN A 277 -26.72 5.54 7.18
N ASP A 278 -25.80 4.64 7.51
CA ASP A 278 -26.09 3.42 8.26
C ASP A 278 -24.85 2.97 9.07
N LYS A 279 -24.98 2.92 10.39
CA LYS A 279 -23.91 2.54 11.32
C LYS A 279 -23.47 1.08 11.18
N SER A 280 -24.27 0.24 10.53
CA SER A 280 -23.92 -1.16 10.25
C SER A 280 -22.92 -1.29 9.11
N ILE A 281 -22.88 -0.32 8.18
CA ILE A 281 -21.97 -0.30 7.04
C ILE A 281 -20.64 0.28 7.49
N LYS A 282 -19.60 -0.55 7.44
CA LYS A 282 -18.25 -0.24 7.88
C LYS A 282 -17.27 -0.44 6.73
N ILE A 283 -16.30 0.46 6.64
CA ILE A 283 -15.19 0.32 5.70
C ILE A 283 -14.28 -0.81 6.16
N THR A 284 -14.06 -1.78 5.29
CA THR A 284 -13.25 -2.98 5.54
C THR A 284 -11.82 -2.80 5.03
N THR A 285 -11.69 -2.19 3.87
CA THR A 285 -10.46 -2.00 3.09
C THR A 285 -10.54 -0.71 2.28
N SER A 286 -9.42 -0.10 1.94
CA SER A 286 -9.39 1.08 1.07
C SER A 286 -8.03 1.26 0.39
N THR A 287 -7.99 2.04 -0.68
CA THR A 287 -6.77 2.34 -1.42
C THR A 287 -6.81 3.69 -2.11
N PHE A 288 -5.66 4.34 -2.27
CA PHE A 288 -5.53 5.52 -3.10
C PHE A 288 -5.60 5.14 -4.58
N VAL A 289 -6.48 5.81 -5.32
CA VAL A 289 -6.42 5.79 -6.81
C VAL A 289 -5.57 6.96 -7.30
N THR A 290 -5.69 8.09 -6.61
CA THR A 290 -4.83 9.27 -6.72
C THR A 290 -4.68 9.85 -5.30
N PRO A 291 -3.76 10.78 -5.03
CA PRO A 291 -3.72 11.46 -3.74
C PRO A 291 -5.02 12.18 -3.39
N LYS A 292 -5.89 12.47 -4.37
CA LYS A 292 -7.18 13.14 -4.18
C LYS A 292 -8.34 12.18 -3.98
N ILE A 293 -8.21 10.91 -4.39
CA ILE A 293 -9.31 9.97 -4.50
C ILE A 293 -8.97 8.66 -3.80
N ILE A 294 -9.85 8.24 -2.89
CA ILE A 294 -9.79 6.93 -2.25
C ILE A 294 -10.96 6.09 -2.74
N ILE A 295 -10.70 4.83 -3.10
CA ILE A 295 -11.74 3.81 -3.24
C ILE A 295 -11.73 2.94 -1.99
N PHE A 296 -12.91 2.55 -1.52
CA PHE A 296 -13.06 1.72 -0.33
C PHE A 296 -14.10 0.62 -0.53
N GLY A 297 -13.88 -0.50 0.16
CA GLY A 297 -14.81 -1.61 0.25
C GLY A 297 -15.49 -1.64 1.61
N THR A 298 -16.66 -2.28 1.69
CA THR A 298 -17.41 -2.40 2.94
C THR A 298 -17.74 -3.85 3.31
N ASN A 299 -18.15 -4.02 4.56
CA ASN A 299 -18.68 -5.28 5.11
C ASN A 299 -20.04 -5.72 4.55
N HIS A 300 -20.60 -4.96 3.59
CA HIS A 300 -21.86 -5.25 2.91
C HIS A 300 -21.67 -5.38 1.39
N GLY A 301 -20.43 -5.58 0.92
CA GLY A 301 -20.15 -5.74 -0.50
C GLY A 301 -20.33 -4.47 -1.31
N LEU A 302 -20.18 -3.28 -0.69
CA LEU A 302 -20.28 -2.01 -1.39
C LEU A 302 -18.88 -1.49 -1.73
N ILE A 303 -18.73 -0.94 -2.93
CA ILE A 303 -17.55 -0.16 -3.34
C ILE A 303 -17.96 1.31 -3.34
N GLY A 304 -17.20 2.15 -2.67
CA GLY A 304 -17.39 3.59 -2.70
C GLY A 304 -16.15 4.32 -3.16
N GLN A 305 -16.36 5.53 -3.68
CA GLN A 305 -15.29 6.47 -3.99
C GLN A 305 -15.45 7.72 -3.12
N TYR A 306 -14.36 8.16 -2.55
CA TYR A 306 -14.28 9.35 -1.73
C TYR A 306 -13.35 10.38 -2.36
N SER A 307 -13.84 11.63 -2.41
CA SER A 307 -13.08 12.80 -2.85
C SER A 307 -12.52 13.50 -1.63
N ILE A 308 -11.19 13.52 -1.51
CA ILE A 308 -10.47 14.15 -0.39
C ILE A 308 -10.69 15.66 -0.43
N LEU A 309 -10.51 16.26 -1.61
CA LEU A 309 -10.70 17.70 -1.85
C LEU A 309 -12.11 18.16 -1.49
N GLU A 310 -13.13 17.42 -1.93
CA GLU A 310 -14.54 17.81 -1.69
C GLU A 310 -15.06 17.29 -0.34
N ASN A 311 -14.25 16.52 0.40
CA ASN A 311 -14.60 15.89 1.67
C ASN A 311 -15.94 15.14 1.62
N LYS A 312 -16.20 14.39 0.54
CA LYS A 312 -17.47 13.69 0.32
C LYS A 312 -17.31 12.33 -0.37
N ILE A 313 -18.26 11.44 -0.10
CA ILE A 313 -18.43 10.19 -0.85
C ILE A 313 -19.12 10.53 -2.17
N ASN A 314 -18.46 10.28 -3.30
CA ASN A 314 -18.98 10.55 -4.64
C ASN A 314 -20.03 9.53 -5.05
N TYR A 315 -19.76 8.25 -4.81
CA TYR A 315 -20.70 7.17 -5.07
C TYR A 315 -20.49 6.01 -4.11
N LEU A 316 -21.51 5.16 -4.01
CA LEU A 316 -21.49 3.89 -3.30
C LEU A 316 -22.32 2.88 -4.11
N ILE A 317 -21.67 1.85 -4.65
CA ILE A 317 -22.27 0.85 -5.55
C ILE A 317 -22.20 -0.54 -4.93
N SER A 318 -23.25 -1.36 -5.14
CA SER A 318 -23.26 -2.75 -4.66
C SER A 318 -22.62 -3.69 -5.67
N THR A 319 -21.73 -4.54 -5.20
CA THR A 319 -21.09 -5.60 -6.00
C THR A 319 -21.87 -6.92 -5.96
N LYS A 320 -22.96 -7.00 -5.20
CA LYS A 320 -23.70 -8.24 -4.86
C LYS A 320 -22.86 -9.27 -4.09
N LEU A 321 -21.67 -8.91 -3.62
CA LEU A 321 -20.90 -9.70 -2.67
C LEU A 321 -21.42 -9.45 -1.24
N PRO A 322 -21.20 -10.38 -0.29
CA PRO A 322 -21.58 -10.16 1.10
C PRO A 322 -20.65 -9.16 1.81
N SER A 323 -19.36 -9.14 1.46
CA SER A 323 -18.34 -8.26 2.04
C SER A 323 -17.18 -8.13 1.06
N ILE A 324 -16.44 -7.02 1.13
CA ILE A 324 -15.20 -6.80 0.38
C ILE A 324 -14.04 -6.84 1.36
N THR A 325 -13.11 -7.77 1.19
CA THR A 325 -11.99 -7.95 2.12
C THR A 325 -10.71 -7.24 1.69
N CYS A 326 -10.59 -6.88 0.42
CA CYS A 326 -9.40 -6.21 -0.12
C CYS A 326 -9.78 -5.43 -1.38
N ILE A 327 -9.32 -4.19 -1.47
CA ILE A 327 -9.27 -3.41 -2.72
C ILE A 327 -7.84 -2.88 -2.85
N LYS A 328 -7.26 -3.04 -4.03
CA LYS A 328 -5.96 -2.43 -4.38
C LYS A 328 -6.10 -1.66 -5.68
N SER A 329 -5.42 -0.52 -5.75
CA SER A 329 -5.24 0.22 -6.99
C SER A 329 -3.92 -0.20 -7.64
N THR A 330 -3.89 -0.16 -8.97
CA THR A 330 -2.67 -0.27 -9.76
C THR A 330 -2.51 1.02 -10.53
N TYR A 331 -1.36 1.67 -10.39
CA TYR A 331 -1.07 2.87 -11.14
C TYR A 331 -0.81 2.53 -12.61
N PRO A 332 -1.36 3.31 -13.54
CA PRO A 332 -0.99 3.17 -14.95
C PRO A 332 0.49 3.50 -15.09
N THR A 333 1.21 2.74 -15.92
CA THR A 333 2.64 2.99 -16.13
C THR A 333 2.89 4.07 -17.18
N ASN A 334 1.86 4.42 -17.98
CA ASN A 334 1.91 5.45 -19.03
C ASN A 334 0.56 6.18 -19.21
N GLU A 335 0.58 7.39 -19.77
CA GLU A 335 -0.63 8.18 -20.07
C GLU A 335 -1.59 7.49 -21.07
N THR A 336 -1.08 6.58 -21.90
CA THR A 336 -1.84 5.90 -22.97
C THR A 336 -2.32 4.49 -22.60
N ASP A 337 -2.27 4.09 -21.33
CA ASP A 337 -2.98 2.88 -20.90
C ASP A 337 -4.48 3.15 -21.06
N ASP A 338 -5.05 2.70 -22.18
CA ASP A 338 -6.43 2.92 -22.62
C ASP A 338 -7.51 2.57 -21.58
N SER A 339 -7.14 1.91 -20.47
CA SER A 339 -7.97 1.76 -19.28
C SER A 339 -8.33 3.07 -18.55
N ILE A 340 -7.60 4.17 -18.76
CA ILE A 340 -7.91 5.47 -18.12
C ILE A 340 -9.09 6.16 -18.83
N ASN A 341 -9.29 5.93 -20.13
CA ASN A 341 -10.35 6.58 -20.92
C ASN A 341 -11.76 6.04 -20.68
N LEU A 342 -11.92 5.05 -19.79
CA LEU A 342 -13.24 4.50 -19.44
C LEU A 342 -13.88 5.15 -18.19
N LEU A 343 -13.18 6.06 -17.49
CA LEU A 343 -13.66 6.64 -16.22
C LEU A 343 -13.48 8.17 -16.08
N LEU A 344 -13.11 8.88 -17.14
CA LEU A 344 -13.27 10.34 -17.27
C LEU A 344 -14.41 10.64 -18.25
#